data_AF-A0A7W0N6M6-F1
#
_entry.id   AF-A0A7W0N6M6-F1
#
_cell.length_a   1.000
_cell.length_b   1.000
_cell.length_c   1.000
_cell.angle_alpha   90.00
_cell.angle_beta   90.00
_cell.angle_gamma   90.00
#
_symmetry.space_group_name_H-M   'P 1'
#
loop_
_entity.id
_entity.type
_entity.pdbx_description
1 polymer ?
#
loop_
_entity_poly.entity_id
_entity_poly.type
_entity_poly.pdbx_seq_one_letter_code
_entity_poly.pdbx_strand_id
1 'polypeptide(L)'
;MRYARKFLVAFVVAFALAGAGTAGAYHTQWVANNCNYAAPTPTSYITRDGSITVALYARHEGYQWGGGCWNDNDVDDSPGDPKSDPNTGGEGPDCSGFTFKVWRETLDETSTAFHQWWRLRNIHGPYTAQRFKNADGAANYPLSKSAAIKMDAYASATHIGMIYVTNPDGTDQIIEALGESYGTNVWTRAYRGNSIFSGVRRLGWSQS
;
A
#
# COMPACT_ATOMS: atom_id res chain seq x y z
N MET A 1 -60.92 -7.23 5.76
CA MET A 1 -59.88 -7.18 4.69
C MET A 1 -59.18 -5.83 4.49
N ARG A 2 -59.78 -4.66 4.79
CA ARG A 2 -59.11 -3.35 4.57
C ARG A 2 -57.92 -3.05 5.48
N TYR A 3 -57.87 -3.61 6.70
CA TYR A 3 -56.79 -3.36 7.66
C TYR A 3 -55.52 -4.19 7.41
N ALA A 4 -55.66 -5.43 6.92
CA ALA A 4 -54.54 -6.30 6.58
C ALA A 4 -53.66 -5.72 5.44
N ARG A 5 -54.28 -5.08 4.45
CA ARG A 5 -53.55 -4.42 3.34
C ARG A 5 -52.72 -3.23 3.82
N LYS A 6 -53.21 -2.46 4.79
CA LYS A 6 -52.48 -1.30 5.34
C LYS A 6 -51.28 -1.74 6.18
N PHE A 7 -51.43 -2.82 6.95
CA PHE A 7 -50.34 -3.39 7.75
C PHE A 7 -49.22 -3.95 6.87
N LEU A 8 -49.57 -4.67 5.80
CA LEU A 8 -48.60 -5.27 4.89
C LEU A 8 -47.78 -4.21 4.13
N VAL A 9 -48.41 -3.10 3.73
CA VAL A 9 -47.72 -1.96 3.11
C VAL A 9 -46.76 -1.30 4.09
N ALA A 10 -47.18 -1.06 5.34
CA ALA A 10 -46.31 -0.47 6.36
C ALA A 10 -45.10 -1.37 6.68
N PHE A 11 -45.31 -2.69 6.75
CA PHE A 11 -44.23 -3.66 7.00
C PHE A 11 -43.22 -3.73 5.85
N VAL A 12 -43.68 -3.72 4.59
CA VAL A 12 -42.80 -3.70 3.41
C VAL A 12 -42.02 -2.40 3.31
N VAL A 13 -42.63 -1.25 3.62
CA VAL A 13 -41.94 0.05 3.65
C VAL A 13 -40.90 0.11 4.77
N ALA A 14 -41.20 -0.42 5.95
CA ALA A 14 -40.24 -0.52 7.05
C ALA A 14 -39.06 -1.45 6.72
N PHE A 15 -39.30 -2.58 6.04
CA PHE A 15 -38.25 -3.48 5.56
C PHE A 15 -37.40 -2.85 4.45
N ALA A 16 -38.02 -2.10 3.53
CA ALA A 16 -37.31 -1.37 2.48
C ALA A 16 -36.44 -0.24 3.04
N LEU A 17 -36.91 0.48 4.06
CA LEU A 17 -36.13 1.52 4.76
C LEU A 17 -35.01 0.93 5.64
N ALA A 18 -35.23 -0.24 6.26
CA ALA A 18 -34.19 -0.96 7.00
C ALA A 18 -33.12 -1.56 6.07
N GLY A 19 -33.49 -1.99 4.86
CA GLY A 19 -32.56 -2.48 3.84
C GLY A 19 -31.85 -1.38 3.05
N ALA A 20 -32.41 -0.17 2.99
CA ALA A 20 -31.78 0.98 2.33
C ALA A 20 -30.65 1.63 3.14
N GLY A 21 -30.51 1.28 4.43
CA GLY A 21 -29.48 1.83 5.32
C GLY A 21 -28.09 1.21 5.20
N THR A 22 -27.88 0.19 4.36
CA THR A 22 -26.63 -0.61 4.35
C THR A 22 -25.91 -0.70 3.00
N ALA A 23 -26.09 0.27 2.10
CA ALA A 23 -25.37 0.27 0.81
C ALA A 23 -24.90 1.66 0.36
N GLY A 24 -24.62 2.56 1.32
CA GLY A 24 -23.68 3.65 1.07
C GLY A 24 -22.27 3.11 1.33
N ALA A 25 -21.36 3.21 0.36
CA ALA A 25 -19.94 3.01 0.61
C ALA A 25 -19.56 3.90 1.82
N TYR A 26 -19.02 3.30 2.87
CA TYR A 26 -18.42 4.05 3.97
C TYR A 26 -17.15 4.71 3.43
N HIS A 27 -16.91 6.00 3.71
CA HIS A 27 -15.67 6.69 3.31
C HIS A 27 -15.17 7.44 4.55
N THR A 28 -14.03 7.05 5.10
CA THR A 28 -13.48 7.66 6.32
C THR A 28 -12.97 9.09 6.12
N GLN A 29 -12.60 9.45 4.88
CA GLN A 29 -11.92 10.71 4.57
C GLN A 29 -10.66 10.92 5.45
N TRP A 30 -10.05 9.83 5.94
CA TRP A 30 -8.94 9.88 6.88
C TRP A 30 -7.76 10.69 6.35
N VAL A 31 -7.39 10.46 5.09
CA VAL A 31 -6.33 11.17 4.38
C VAL A 31 -6.60 12.68 4.33
N ALA A 32 -7.87 13.07 4.29
CA ALA A 32 -8.25 14.48 4.29
C ALA A 32 -7.95 15.21 5.59
N ASN A 33 -8.07 14.49 6.70
CA ASN A 33 -8.00 15.05 8.03
C ASN A 33 -6.58 14.96 8.61
N ASN A 34 -5.78 14.00 8.15
CA ASN A 34 -4.50 13.64 8.78
C ASN A 34 -3.26 13.87 7.92
N CYS A 35 -3.42 14.04 6.60
CA CYS A 35 -2.30 14.20 5.67
C CYS A 35 -2.22 15.63 5.12
N ASN A 36 -1.00 16.11 4.92
CA ASN A 36 -0.75 17.50 4.53
C ASN A 36 -0.27 17.65 3.07
N TYR A 37 -0.20 18.89 2.60
CA TYR A 37 0.19 19.26 1.23
C TYR A 37 1.61 19.85 1.15
N ALA A 38 2.46 19.64 2.16
CA ALA A 38 3.83 20.12 2.09
C ALA A 38 4.61 19.46 0.93
N ALA A 39 5.73 20.07 0.56
CA ALA A 39 6.62 19.50 -0.43
C ALA A 39 7.40 18.31 0.17
N PRO A 40 7.72 17.27 -0.64
CA PRO A 40 8.67 16.26 -0.22
C PRO A 40 10.01 16.89 0.10
N THR A 41 10.71 16.37 1.11
CA THR A 41 12.03 16.88 1.49
C THR A 41 13.12 16.05 0.81
N PRO A 42 13.96 16.64 -0.08
CA PRO A 42 15.08 15.91 -0.68
C PRO A 42 16.02 15.35 0.39
N THR A 43 16.58 14.17 0.15
CA THR A 43 17.60 13.58 1.02
C THR A 43 18.70 12.93 0.19
N SER A 44 19.94 13.05 0.65
CA SER A 44 21.12 12.47 0.01
C SER A 44 21.60 11.18 0.66
N TYR A 45 20.95 10.74 1.74
CA TYR A 45 21.38 9.58 2.51
C TYR A 45 20.20 8.65 2.82
N ILE A 46 20.29 7.43 2.28
CA ILE A 46 19.28 6.37 2.39
C ILE A 46 19.99 5.04 2.60
N THR A 47 19.69 4.38 3.70
CA THR A 47 20.14 3.02 3.99
C THR A 47 18.98 2.04 3.85
N ARG A 48 19.29 0.76 3.68
CA ARG A 48 18.23 -0.27 3.66
C ARG A 48 17.55 -0.33 5.02
N ASP A 49 18.32 -0.17 6.09
CA ASP A 49 17.79 -0.13 7.46
C ASP A 49 16.86 1.07 7.68
N GLY A 50 17.20 2.25 7.16
CA GLY A 50 16.34 3.43 7.22
C GLY A 50 15.02 3.26 6.46
N SER A 51 15.03 2.52 5.34
CA SER A 51 13.79 2.17 4.63
C SER A 51 12.99 1.10 5.34
N ILE A 52 13.63 0.14 6.00
CA ILE A 52 12.92 -0.82 6.87
C ILE A 52 12.17 -0.10 7.97
N THR A 53 12.78 0.90 8.61
CA THR A 53 12.10 1.69 9.64
C THR A 53 10.83 2.33 9.10
N VAL A 54 10.86 2.90 7.89
CA VAL A 54 9.66 3.46 7.24
C VAL A 54 8.63 2.37 6.94
N ALA A 55 9.09 1.22 6.47
CA ALA A 55 8.21 0.08 6.18
C ALA A 55 7.54 -0.44 7.45
N LEU A 56 8.26 -0.49 8.57
CA LEU A 56 7.76 -0.92 9.86
C LEU A 56 6.79 0.07 10.49
N TYR A 57 6.92 1.38 10.25
CA TYR A 57 5.90 2.34 10.68
C TYR A 57 4.58 2.18 9.94
N ALA A 58 4.61 1.63 8.72
CA ALA A 58 3.39 1.27 8.02
C ALA A 58 2.82 -0.09 8.46
N ARG A 59 3.53 -0.84 9.30
CA ARG A 59 3.07 -2.16 9.72
C ARG A 59 1.85 -1.97 10.62
N HIS A 60 0.80 -2.74 10.37
CA HIS A 60 -0.51 -2.66 11.02
C HIS A 60 -1.42 -1.52 10.57
N GLU A 61 -0.92 -0.64 9.70
CA GLU A 61 -1.75 0.33 9.00
C GLU A 61 -2.69 -0.34 8.01
N GLY A 62 -3.71 0.41 7.60
CA GLY A 62 -4.68 -0.01 6.59
C GLY A 62 -4.07 -0.30 5.22
N TYR A 63 -4.95 -0.62 4.28
CA TYR A 63 -4.64 -0.60 2.86
C TYR A 63 -5.62 0.36 2.23
N GLN A 64 -5.15 1.20 1.32
CA GLN A 64 -6.00 2.06 0.53
C GLN A 64 -5.61 1.96 -0.93
N TRP A 65 -6.56 1.61 -1.80
CA TRP A 65 -6.30 1.60 -3.24
C TRP A 65 -5.85 2.98 -3.74
N GLY A 66 -4.70 3.06 -4.41
CA GLY A 66 -4.06 4.32 -4.83
C GLY A 66 -3.48 5.13 -3.67
N GLY A 67 -3.39 4.56 -2.47
CA GLY A 67 -2.96 5.22 -1.25
C GLY A 67 -1.45 5.20 -1.01
N GLY A 68 -1.04 5.95 0.01
CA GLY A 68 0.33 5.98 0.54
C GLY A 68 0.55 6.99 1.66
N CYS A 69 -0.54 7.45 2.28
CA CYS A 69 -0.48 8.18 3.53
C CYS A 69 -1.01 7.27 4.64
N TRP A 70 -0.29 7.22 5.74
CA TRP A 70 -0.62 6.41 6.91
C TRP A 70 -0.17 7.14 8.17
N ASN A 71 -0.71 6.75 9.32
CA ASN A 71 -0.25 7.20 10.62
C ASN A 71 0.88 6.29 11.09
N ASP A 72 1.73 6.76 11.99
CA ASP A 72 2.78 5.91 12.57
C ASP A 72 2.28 5.43 13.95
N ASN A 73 1.07 4.85 14.02
CA ASN A 73 0.40 4.48 15.27
C ASN A 73 0.09 2.97 15.42
N ASP A 74 0.50 2.14 14.46
CA ASP A 74 0.31 0.69 14.43
C ASP A 74 -1.18 0.26 14.41
N VAL A 75 -2.07 1.08 13.84
CA VAL A 75 -3.52 0.81 13.80
C VAL A 75 -4.12 1.29 12.48
N ASP A 76 -4.94 0.46 11.83
CA ASP A 76 -5.87 0.92 10.78
C ASP A 76 -7.01 1.74 11.40
N ASP A 77 -6.92 3.06 11.27
CA ASP A 77 -7.91 4.05 11.70
C ASP A 77 -9.07 4.21 10.68
N SER A 78 -9.03 3.49 9.56
CA SER A 78 -10.04 3.50 8.49
C SER A 78 -10.64 2.11 8.15
N PRO A 79 -10.91 1.24 9.14
CA PRO A 79 -11.22 -0.15 8.86
C PRO A 79 -12.54 -0.29 8.09
N GLY A 80 -12.51 -1.08 7.02
CA GLY A 80 -13.70 -1.41 6.24
C GLY A 80 -14.06 -0.40 5.14
N ASP A 81 -13.16 0.53 4.81
CA ASP A 81 -13.29 1.32 3.59
C ASP A 81 -13.40 0.40 2.33
N PRO A 82 -14.17 0.82 1.31
CA PRO A 82 -14.38 0.06 0.08
C PRO A 82 -13.10 -0.31 -0.66
N LYS A 83 -12.97 -1.62 -0.93
CA LYS A 83 -11.70 -2.26 -1.26
C LYS A 83 -11.01 -1.89 -2.58
N SER A 84 -11.63 -1.05 -3.38
CA SER A 84 -11.19 -0.73 -4.74
C SER A 84 -11.63 0.66 -5.17
N ASP A 85 -12.00 1.51 -4.21
CA ASP A 85 -12.41 2.87 -4.50
C ASP A 85 -11.34 3.83 -3.98
N PRO A 86 -10.54 4.47 -4.86
CA PRO A 86 -9.54 5.44 -4.43
C PRO A 86 -10.14 6.68 -3.75
N ASN A 87 -11.47 6.88 -3.83
CA ASN A 87 -12.15 8.07 -3.29
C ASN A 87 -12.64 7.88 -1.84
N THR A 88 -12.42 6.72 -1.22
CA THR A 88 -12.64 6.49 0.22
C THR A 88 -11.76 7.38 1.08
N GLY A 89 -10.55 7.65 0.58
CA GLY A 89 -9.59 8.48 1.30
C GLY A 89 -9.19 7.84 2.62
N GLY A 90 -9.24 6.51 2.70
CA GLY A 90 -8.82 5.70 3.83
C GLY A 90 -7.31 5.75 4.05
N GLU A 91 -6.93 5.30 5.22
CA GLU A 91 -5.56 5.18 5.65
C GLU A 91 -4.83 4.03 4.95
N GLY A 92 -3.54 4.25 4.73
CA GLY A 92 -2.64 3.21 4.34
C GLY A 92 -2.16 3.35 2.89
N PRO A 93 -1.20 2.52 2.52
CA PRO A 93 -0.74 2.42 1.15
C PRO A 93 -1.46 1.31 0.38
N ASP A 94 -1.40 1.37 -0.95
CA ASP A 94 -1.45 0.15 -1.76
C ASP A 94 -0.04 -0.42 -1.99
N CYS A 95 0.08 -1.55 -2.69
CA CYS A 95 1.37 -2.20 -2.89
C CYS A 95 2.42 -1.32 -3.61
N SER A 96 2.01 -0.49 -4.58
CA SER A 96 2.89 0.41 -5.31
C SER A 96 3.24 1.65 -4.51
N GLY A 97 2.24 2.29 -3.89
CA GLY A 97 2.43 3.45 -3.04
C GLY A 97 3.28 3.15 -1.82
N PHE A 98 3.13 1.94 -1.26
CA PHE A 98 3.97 1.45 -0.18
C PHE A 98 5.43 1.38 -0.61
N THR A 99 5.69 0.69 -1.73
CA THR A 99 7.03 0.51 -2.27
C THR A 99 7.67 1.87 -2.61
N PHE A 100 6.96 2.74 -3.33
CA PHE A 100 7.42 4.07 -3.70
C PHE A 100 7.86 4.90 -2.48
N LYS A 101 7.01 4.96 -1.44
CA LYS A 101 7.29 5.75 -0.23
C LYS A 101 8.40 5.14 0.60
N VAL A 102 8.41 3.82 0.78
CA VAL A 102 9.46 3.11 1.54
C VAL A 102 10.83 3.24 0.86
N TRP A 103 10.87 3.15 -0.46
CA TRP A 103 12.07 3.35 -1.27
C TRP A 103 12.45 4.83 -1.43
N ARG A 104 11.58 5.75 -0.99
CA ARG A 104 11.83 7.20 -1.02
C ARG A 104 12.10 7.69 -2.44
N GLU A 105 11.36 7.11 -3.37
CA GLU A 105 11.46 7.43 -4.79
C GLU A 105 11.03 8.87 -5.08
N THR A 106 11.41 9.36 -6.25
CA THR A 106 11.06 10.70 -6.74
C THR A 106 9.90 10.60 -7.72
N LEU A 107 9.11 11.67 -7.85
CA LEU A 107 8.09 11.78 -8.90
C LEU A 107 8.72 12.02 -10.28
N ASP A 108 9.95 12.52 -10.33
CA ASP A 108 10.74 12.62 -11.56
C ASP A 108 11.35 11.27 -11.91
N GLU A 109 10.73 10.56 -12.85
CA GLU A 109 11.13 9.22 -13.25
C GLU A 109 12.53 9.14 -13.90
N THR A 110 13.14 10.27 -14.24
CA THR A 110 14.49 10.33 -14.81
C THR A 110 15.58 10.44 -13.75
N SER A 111 15.20 10.61 -12.49
CA SER A 111 16.12 10.87 -11.39
C SER A 111 16.24 9.69 -10.43
N THR A 112 17.44 9.47 -9.91
CA THR A 112 17.72 8.50 -8.84
C THR A 112 17.70 9.14 -7.46
N ALA A 113 17.29 10.40 -7.35
CA ALA A 113 17.27 11.14 -6.08
C ALA A 113 16.26 10.54 -5.09
N PHE A 114 16.46 10.86 -3.81
CA PHE A 114 15.60 10.38 -2.73
C PHE A 114 14.78 11.53 -2.11
N HIS A 115 13.58 11.19 -1.66
CA HIS A 115 12.67 12.13 -1.01
C HIS A 115 12.06 11.55 0.26
N GLN A 116 12.08 12.34 1.33
CA GLN A 116 11.28 12.08 2.52
C GLN A 116 9.86 12.55 2.28
N TRP A 117 8.95 11.61 2.43
CA TRP A 117 7.55 11.78 2.08
C TRP A 117 6.66 12.06 3.30
N TRP A 118 7.07 11.78 4.54
CA TRP A 118 6.26 12.05 5.74
C TRP A 118 4.77 11.63 5.58
N ARG A 119 3.82 12.39 6.14
CA ARG A 119 2.36 12.22 5.97
C ARG A 119 1.80 13.18 4.91
N LEU A 120 2.22 13.05 3.64
CA LEU A 120 1.64 13.84 2.54
C LEU A 120 0.45 13.14 1.88
N ARG A 121 -0.48 13.95 1.39
CA ARG A 121 -1.80 13.51 0.91
C ARG A 121 -1.80 12.80 -0.45
N ASN A 122 -0.80 13.07 -1.29
CA ASN A 122 -0.72 12.59 -2.68
C ASN A 122 0.51 11.70 -2.90
N ILE A 123 0.78 10.80 -1.97
CA ILE A 123 1.92 9.88 -2.09
C ILE A 123 1.40 8.53 -2.54
N HIS A 124 1.73 8.20 -3.78
CA HIS A 124 1.62 6.86 -4.37
C HIS A 124 2.78 6.68 -5.36
N GLY A 125 3.16 7.76 -6.02
CA GLY A 125 4.19 7.76 -7.04
C GLY A 125 3.65 7.38 -8.43
N PRO A 126 4.48 7.49 -9.47
CA PRO A 126 4.06 7.30 -10.85
C PRO A 126 4.07 5.82 -11.30
N TYR A 127 4.44 4.90 -10.40
CA TYR A 127 4.69 3.51 -10.73
C TYR A 127 3.56 2.62 -10.24
N THR A 128 3.02 1.79 -11.13
CA THR A 128 2.14 0.68 -10.75
C THR A 128 2.97 -0.56 -10.42
N ALA A 129 2.35 -1.60 -9.85
CA ALA A 129 3.01 -2.90 -9.65
C ALA A 129 3.67 -3.46 -10.93
N GLN A 130 2.97 -3.36 -12.06
CA GLN A 130 3.50 -3.79 -13.36
C GLN A 130 4.74 -2.99 -13.79
N ARG A 131 4.80 -1.68 -13.48
CA ARG A 131 5.97 -0.84 -13.79
C ARG A 131 7.17 -1.23 -12.93
N PHE A 132 6.95 -1.51 -11.65
CA PHE A 132 7.99 -2.08 -10.77
C PHE A 132 8.47 -3.45 -11.25
N LYS A 133 7.56 -4.33 -11.70
CA LYS A 133 7.92 -5.64 -12.29
C LYS A 133 8.87 -5.50 -13.48
N ASN A 134 8.70 -4.45 -14.28
CA ASN A 134 9.53 -4.14 -15.44
C ASN A 134 10.78 -3.32 -15.09
N ALA A 135 10.94 -2.94 -13.81
CA ALA A 135 11.98 -2.02 -13.35
C ALA A 135 11.98 -0.68 -14.08
N ASP A 136 10.79 -0.12 -14.34
CA ASP A 136 10.65 1.22 -14.94
C ASP A 136 11.14 2.33 -14.00
N GLY A 137 11.71 3.39 -14.57
CA GLY A 137 12.22 4.55 -13.84
C GLY A 137 13.71 4.46 -13.56
N ALA A 138 14.40 5.61 -13.56
CA ALA A 138 15.86 5.67 -13.48
C ALA A 138 16.43 5.03 -12.21
N ALA A 139 15.66 5.03 -11.12
CA ALA A 139 16.09 4.45 -9.86
C ALA A 139 15.88 2.94 -9.76
N ASN A 140 15.11 2.33 -10.66
CA ASN A 140 14.72 0.93 -10.57
C ASN A 140 15.59 0.05 -11.46
N TYR A 141 16.07 -1.06 -10.91
CA TYR A 141 16.99 -1.96 -11.59
C TYR A 141 16.50 -3.41 -11.53
N PRO A 142 16.46 -4.12 -12.67
CA PRO A 142 16.06 -5.52 -12.70
C PRO A 142 17.10 -6.36 -11.96
N LEU A 143 16.64 -7.32 -11.16
CA LEU A 143 17.48 -8.15 -10.32
C LEU A 143 17.15 -9.63 -10.48
N SER A 144 18.18 -10.48 -10.53
CA SER A 144 17.97 -11.92 -10.36
C SER A 144 17.37 -12.20 -8.97
N LYS A 145 16.28 -12.98 -8.90
CA LYS A 145 15.63 -13.32 -7.63
C LYS A 145 16.56 -14.03 -6.64
N SER A 146 17.61 -14.72 -7.12
CA SER A 146 18.62 -15.35 -6.26
C SER A 146 19.61 -14.34 -5.62
N ALA A 147 19.78 -13.17 -6.23
CA ALA A 147 20.64 -12.10 -5.73
C ALA A 147 19.88 -11.08 -4.85
N ALA A 148 18.57 -11.28 -4.67
CA ALA A 148 17.71 -10.41 -3.89
C ALA A 148 18.00 -10.52 -2.39
N ILE A 149 18.22 -9.35 -1.80
CA ILE A 149 18.50 -9.15 -0.38
C ILE A 149 17.44 -8.25 0.24
N LYS A 150 17.53 -8.09 1.57
CA LYS A 150 16.71 -7.17 2.37
C LYS A 150 16.46 -5.83 1.67
N MET A 151 15.21 -5.38 1.60
CA MET A 151 14.67 -4.20 0.90
C MET A 151 14.69 -4.21 -0.64
N ASP A 152 15.16 -5.28 -1.29
CA ASP A 152 14.75 -5.51 -2.67
C ASP A 152 13.29 -5.99 -2.69
N ALA A 153 12.64 -5.87 -3.86
CA ALA A 153 11.24 -6.24 -4.01
C ALA A 153 11.05 -7.38 -5.00
N TYR A 154 10.00 -8.15 -4.76
CA TYR A 154 9.39 -9.04 -5.73
C TYR A 154 8.12 -8.37 -6.26
N ALA A 155 8.07 -8.12 -7.57
CA ALA A 155 6.94 -7.45 -8.21
C ALA A 155 6.30 -8.34 -9.29
N SER A 156 4.97 -8.39 -9.27
CA SER A 156 4.12 -9.03 -10.28
C SER A 156 3.31 -7.95 -11.03
N ALA A 157 2.39 -8.36 -11.91
CA ALA A 157 1.55 -7.40 -12.62
C ALA A 157 0.59 -6.63 -11.69
N THR A 158 0.25 -7.22 -10.55
CA THR A 158 -0.83 -6.73 -9.67
C THR A 158 -0.41 -6.56 -8.21
N HIS A 159 0.84 -6.92 -7.85
CA HIS A 159 1.27 -6.91 -6.46
C HIS A 159 2.78 -6.77 -6.32
N ILE A 160 3.22 -6.14 -5.23
CA ILE A 160 4.62 -5.96 -4.84
C ILE A 160 4.79 -6.31 -3.37
N GLY A 161 5.87 -7.00 -3.03
CA GLY A 161 6.32 -7.15 -1.66
C GLY A 161 7.82 -6.97 -1.53
N MET A 162 8.26 -6.30 -0.45
CA MET A 162 9.67 -6.03 -0.16
C MET A 162 10.22 -7.03 0.84
N ILE A 163 11.46 -7.46 0.64
CA ILE A 163 12.13 -8.42 1.52
C ILE A 163 12.44 -7.75 2.87
N TYR A 164 11.78 -8.17 3.93
CA TYR A 164 12.12 -7.80 5.30
C TYR A 164 13.30 -8.65 5.82
N VAL A 165 13.20 -9.97 5.66
CA VAL A 165 14.26 -10.94 6.02
C VAL A 165 14.27 -12.07 5.00
N THR A 166 15.46 -12.52 4.61
CA THR A 166 15.61 -13.70 3.74
C THR A 166 15.71 -14.98 4.55
N ASN A 167 14.99 -16.04 4.16
CA ASN A 167 15.15 -17.35 4.81
C ASN A 167 15.95 -18.32 3.91
N PRO A 168 16.71 -19.26 4.50
CA PRO A 168 17.50 -20.23 3.74
C PRO A 168 16.67 -21.22 2.90
N ASP A 169 15.40 -21.44 3.26
CA ASP A 169 14.51 -22.40 2.60
C ASP A 169 13.86 -21.86 1.30
N GLY A 170 14.23 -20.64 0.89
CA GLY A 170 13.68 -19.97 -0.28
C GLY A 170 12.34 -19.29 -0.06
N THR A 171 11.79 -19.34 1.17
CA THR A 171 10.78 -18.38 1.62
C THR A 171 11.47 -17.13 2.15
N ASP A 172 10.77 -16.00 2.15
CA ASP A 172 11.25 -14.75 2.71
C ASP A 172 10.17 -14.17 3.63
N GLN A 173 10.56 -13.46 4.69
CA GLN A 173 9.65 -12.53 5.36
C GLN A 173 9.50 -11.32 4.46
N ILE A 174 8.29 -11.08 3.98
CA ILE A 174 7.95 -10.01 3.05
C ILE A 174 7.09 -9.00 3.79
N ILE A 175 7.50 -7.73 3.75
CA ILE A 175 6.66 -6.60 4.16
C ILE A 175 5.93 -6.05 2.94
N GLU A 176 4.61 -5.97 3.00
CA GLU A 176 3.76 -5.62 1.87
C GLU A 176 2.44 -5.00 2.32
N ALA A 177 1.80 -4.24 1.43
CA ALA A 177 0.41 -3.81 1.57
C ALA A 177 -0.45 -4.79 0.78
N LEU A 178 -1.11 -5.72 1.47
CA LEU A 178 -1.67 -6.92 0.85
C LEU A 178 -3.09 -6.72 0.33
N GLY A 179 -3.84 -5.84 0.97
CA GLY A 179 -5.22 -5.54 0.64
C GLY A 179 -6.03 -5.24 1.88
N GLU A 180 -7.24 -4.77 1.67
CA GLU A 180 -8.10 -4.09 2.64
C GLU A 180 -8.50 -4.96 3.84
N SER A 181 -8.58 -6.28 3.67
CA SER A 181 -8.85 -7.20 4.79
C SER A 181 -7.62 -7.54 5.63
N TYR A 182 -6.43 -7.12 5.19
CA TYR A 182 -5.15 -7.53 5.75
C TYR A 182 -4.28 -6.35 6.15
N GLY A 183 -4.48 -5.19 5.53
CA GLY A 183 -3.66 -3.99 5.68
C GLY A 183 -2.23 -4.21 5.20
N THR A 184 -1.31 -3.54 5.88
CA THR A 184 0.12 -3.64 5.68
C THR A 184 0.75 -4.46 6.81
N ASN A 185 1.52 -5.49 6.47
CA ASN A 185 2.17 -6.33 7.49
C ASN A 185 3.35 -7.11 6.93
N VAL A 186 3.96 -7.94 7.79
CA VAL A 186 5.00 -8.90 7.44
C VAL A 186 4.41 -10.29 7.38
N TRP A 187 4.62 -10.99 6.27
CA TRP A 187 4.23 -12.39 6.10
C TRP A 187 5.35 -13.21 5.48
N THR A 188 5.37 -14.50 5.80
CA THR A 188 6.25 -15.47 5.11
C THR A 188 5.68 -15.78 3.73
N ARG A 189 6.47 -15.57 2.67
CA ARG A 189 6.08 -15.76 1.26
C ARG A 189 7.14 -16.51 0.46
N ALA A 190 6.70 -17.20 -0.59
CA ALA A 190 7.57 -17.92 -1.52
C ALA A 190 7.75 -17.18 -2.87
N TYR A 191 7.72 -15.84 -2.87
CA TYR A 191 7.78 -15.05 -4.10
C TYR A 191 9.09 -15.26 -4.89
N ARG A 192 10.19 -15.54 -4.19
CA ARG A 192 11.48 -15.89 -4.80
C ARG A 192 11.38 -17.05 -5.78
N GLY A 193 10.64 -18.12 -5.44
CA GLY A 193 10.42 -19.28 -6.31
C GLY A 193 9.32 -19.10 -7.35
N ASN A 194 8.45 -18.11 -7.19
CA ASN A 194 7.26 -17.94 -8.03
C ASN A 194 7.57 -17.23 -9.35
N SER A 195 7.22 -17.85 -10.49
CA SER A 195 7.51 -17.33 -11.83
C SER A 195 6.74 -16.05 -12.21
N ILE A 196 5.64 -15.72 -11.53
CA ILE A 196 4.87 -14.50 -11.85
C ILE A 196 5.56 -13.22 -11.36
N PHE A 197 6.48 -13.37 -10.39
CA PHE A 197 7.23 -12.28 -9.79
C PHE A 197 8.62 -12.13 -10.43
N SER A 198 8.99 -10.88 -10.69
CA SER A 198 10.35 -10.44 -11.03
C SER A 198 11.05 -9.89 -9.79
N GLY A 199 12.38 -9.95 -9.75
CA GLY A 199 13.16 -9.21 -8.76
C GLY A 199 13.45 -7.79 -9.25
N VAL A 200 13.28 -6.81 -8.38
CA VAL A 200 13.60 -5.40 -8.66
C VAL A 200 14.28 -4.78 -7.44
N ARG A 201 15.23 -3.90 -7.70
CA ARG A 201 16.02 -3.19 -6.68
C ARG A 201 16.05 -1.71 -7.01
N ARG A 202 15.87 -0.88 -5.99
CA ARG A 202 16.23 0.54 -6.09
C ARG A 202 17.74 0.75 -6.08
N LEU A 203 18.25 1.68 -6.88
CA LEU A 203 19.64 2.09 -6.92
C LEU A 203 19.94 3.20 -5.91
N GLY A 204 21.23 3.43 -5.64
CA GLY A 204 21.70 4.56 -4.85
C GLY A 204 21.66 4.38 -3.32
N TRP A 205 21.39 3.18 -2.81
CA TRP A 205 21.51 2.89 -1.37
C TRP A 205 22.91 3.29 -0.87
N SER A 206 22.95 4.07 0.20
CA SER A 206 24.14 4.26 1.04
C SER A 206 24.50 2.93 1.70
N GLN A 207 25.77 2.72 2.05
CA GLN A 207 26.24 1.44 2.61
C GLN A 207 25.40 1.06 3.85
N SER A 208 24.90 -0.20 3.79
CA SER A 208 23.99 -0.95 4.69
C SER A 208 23.06 -0.14 5.59
#